data_AF-A0A9P6A1C1-F1
#
_entry.id   AF-A0A9P6A1C1-F1
#
_cell.length_a   1.000
_cell.length_b   1.000
_cell.length_c   1.000
_cell.angle_alpha   90.00
_cell.angle_beta   90.00
_cell.angle_gamma   90.00
#
_symmetry.space_group_name_H-M   'P 1'
#
loop_
_entity.id
_entity.type
_entity.pdbx_description
1 polymer ?
#
loop_
_entity_poly.entity_id
_entity_poly.type
_entity_poly.pdbx_seq_one_letter_code
_entity_poly.pdbx_strand_id
1 'polypeptide(L)'
;MKFAALITSLIALPLSLGATVRWDDTYGNPSGSMSSVSCSDGANGLASRFPSFGKVPSSPHVGAVPGASWNSPPVRLVLGAQIQGEGDLYHCG
;
A
#
# COMPACT_ATOMS: atom_id res chain seq x y z
N MET A 1 39.39 -16.97 38.17
CA MET A 1 38.29 -15.98 38.07
C MET A 1 38.31 -15.24 36.72
N LYS A 2 38.19 -15.90 35.56
CA LYS A 2 38.22 -15.23 34.24
C LYS A 2 37.51 -16.04 33.14
N PHE A 3 36.24 -16.42 33.32
CA PHE A 3 35.42 -17.00 32.24
C PHE A 3 33.94 -16.62 32.38
N ALA A 4 33.65 -15.39 32.81
CA ALA A 4 32.28 -14.92 33.07
C ALA A 4 31.83 -13.83 32.08
N ALA A 5 32.36 -13.79 30.85
CA ALA A 5 32.12 -12.70 29.91
C ALA A 5 31.48 -13.15 28.57
N LEU A 6 30.66 -14.21 28.58
CA LEU A 6 30.07 -14.77 27.36
C LEU A 6 28.54 -14.58 27.21
N ILE A 7 27.90 -13.69 27.98
CA ILE A 7 26.42 -13.61 28.02
C ILE A 7 25.85 -12.26 27.55
N THR A 8 26.48 -11.55 26.60
CA THR A 8 25.97 -10.22 26.17
C THR A 8 25.72 -10.07 24.68
N SER A 9 25.64 -11.16 23.92
CA SER A 9 25.02 -11.10 22.58
C SER A 9 23.50 -11.21 22.74
N LEU A 10 22.87 -10.12 23.18
CA LEU A 10 21.44 -9.94 23.06
C LEU A 10 21.11 -9.87 21.56
N ILE A 11 20.60 -10.97 21.02
CA ILE A 11 20.18 -11.08 19.63
C ILE A 11 19.05 -10.06 19.43
N ALA A 12 19.35 -8.98 18.72
CA ALA A 12 18.33 -8.04 18.27
C ALA A 12 17.46 -8.77 17.22
N LEU A 13 16.33 -9.34 17.66
CA LEU A 13 15.34 -9.85 16.72
C LEU A 13 14.69 -8.64 16.03
N PRO A 14 14.72 -8.57 14.69
CA PRO A 14 13.95 -7.56 13.97
C PRO A 14 12.46 -7.81 14.24
N LEU A 15 11.80 -6.84 14.86
CA LEU A 15 10.34 -6.80 14.96
C LEU A 15 9.80 -6.56 13.53
N SER A 16 9.26 -7.60 12.89
CA SER A 16 8.55 -7.42 11.63
C SER A 16 7.20 -6.76 11.93
N LEU A 17 7.00 -5.55 11.38
CA LEU A 17 5.66 -4.96 11.31
C LEU A 17 4.88 -5.70 10.22
N GLY A 18 4.03 -6.64 10.61
CA GLY A 18 3.13 -7.32 9.69
C GLY A 18 2.04 -6.35 9.20
N ALA A 19 1.92 -6.18 7.89
CA ALA A 19 0.80 -5.48 7.28
C ALA A 19 -0.30 -6.51 6.91
N THR A 20 -1.55 -6.21 7.25
CA THR A 20 -2.70 -7.02 6.80
C THR A 20 -3.09 -6.57 5.40
N VAL A 21 -2.94 -7.44 4.42
CA VAL A 21 -3.44 -7.21 3.06
C VAL A 21 -4.70 -8.04 2.85
N ARG A 22 -5.73 -7.42 2.26
CA ARG A 22 -6.99 -8.07 1.91
C ARG A 22 -7.32 -7.75 0.47
N TRP A 23 -7.96 -8.71 -0.19
CA TRP A 23 -8.52 -8.52 -1.52
C TRP A 23 -9.91 -7.90 -1.43
N ASP A 24 -10.20 -7.00 -2.37
CA ASP A 24 -11.53 -6.42 -2.58
C ASP A 24 -11.75 -6.30 -4.10
N ASP A 25 -12.74 -7.02 -4.61
CA ASP A 25 -13.07 -7.10 -6.04
C ASP A 25 -13.44 -5.74 -6.65
N THR A 26 -13.83 -4.75 -5.83
CA THR A 26 -14.14 -3.39 -6.27
C THR A 26 -12.96 -2.78 -7.04
N TYR A 27 -11.73 -2.95 -6.54
CA TYR A 27 -10.53 -2.39 -7.17
C TYR A 27 -10.07 -3.18 -8.39
N GLY A 28 -10.54 -4.43 -8.53
CA GLY A 28 -10.33 -5.24 -9.73
C GLY A 28 -11.21 -4.84 -10.91
N ASN A 29 -12.22 -3.99 -10.71
CA ASN A 29 -13.11 -3.54 -11.79
C ASN A 29 -12.48 -2.37 -12.58
N PRO A 30 -12.04 -2.56 -13.84
CA PRO A 30 -11.40 -1.49 -14.62
C PRO A 30 -12.33 -0.31 -14.95
N SER A 31 -13.64 -0.54 -14.92
CA SER A 31 -14.68 0.47 -15.10
C SER A 31 -15.10 1.15 -13.79
N GLY A 32 -14.52 0.75 -12.65
CA GLY A 32 -14.76 1.40 -11.36
C GLY A 32 -14.33 2.87 -11.39
N SER A 33 -15.17 3.76 -10.85
CA SER A 33 -14.94 5.20 -10.90
C SER A 33 -13.92 5.64 -9.87
N MET A 34 -12.97 6.51 -10.27
CA MET A 34 -12.05 7.13 -9.31
C MET A 34 -12.76 8.11 -8.36
N SER A 35 -13.98 8.56 -8.72
CA SER A 35 -14.79 9.44 -7.85
C SER A 35 -15.38 8.72 -6.63
N SER A 36 -15.33 7.40 -6.55
CA SER A 36 -15.91 6.62 -5.44
C SER A 36 -14.92 6.30 -4.32
N VAL A 37 -13.70 6.83 -4.39
CA VAL A 37 -12.61 6.55 -3.44
C VAL A 37 -12.00 7.84 -2.91
N SER A 38 -11.22 7.74 -1.84
CA SER A 38 -10.62 8.90 -1.16
C SER A 38 -9.67 9.74 -2.04
N CYS A 39 -9.08 9.16 -3.10
CA CYS A 39 -8.28 9.89 -4.12
C CYS A 39 -9.15 10.47 -5.25
N SER A 40 -10.42 10.78 -5.00
CA SER A 40 -11.32 11.31 -6.03
C SER A 40 -10.76 12.59 -6.64
N ASP A 41 -10.86 13.68 -5.91
CA ASP A 41 -10.69 15.05 -6.37
C ASP A 41 -9.87 15.85 -5.35
N GLY A 42 -9.77 17.17 -5.57
CA GLY A 42 -8.86 18.04 -4.84
C GLY A 42 -7.46 18.12 -5.48
N ALA A 43 -6.55 18.83 -4.82
CA ALA A 43 -5.19 19.08 -5.31
C ALA A 43 -4.39 17.79 -5.55
N ASN A 44 -4.65 16.74 -4.77
CA ASN A 44 -4.02 15.43 -4.85
C ASN A 44 -4.91 14.38 -5.54
N GLY A 45 -6.10 14.76 -6.01
CA GLY A 45 -7.07 13.85 -6.61
C GLY A 45 -6.59 13.21 -7.91
N LEU A 46 -6.98 11.96 -8.13
CA LEU A 46 -6.63 11.19 -9.31
C LEU A 46 -7.73 11.22 -10.38
N ALA A 47 -8.99 11.54 -10.05
CA ALA A 47 -10.11 11.39 -10.99
C ALA A 47 -9.99 12.27 -12.25
N SER A 48 -9.37 13.44 -12.16
CA SER A 48 -9.12 14.30 -13.33
C SER A 48 -8.07 13.72 -14.29
N ARG A 49 -7.17 12.86 -13.81
CA ARG A 49 -6.09 12.23 -14.61
C ARG A 49 -6.45 10.81 -15.03
N PHE A 50 -7.07 10.06 -14.11
CA PHE A 50 -7.45 8.66 -14.23
C PHE A 50 -8.90 8.53 -13.77
N PRO A 51 -9.89 8.74 -14.67
CA PRO A 51 -11.30 8.75 -14.28
C PRO A 51 -11.83 7.38 -13.84
N SER A 52 -11.15 6.29 -14.20
CA SER A 52 -11.48 4.93 -13.75
C SER A 52 -10.24 4.16 -13.29
N PHE A 53 -10.44 3.10 -12.49
CA PHE A 53 -9.36 2.27 -11.96
C PHE A 53 -8.49 1.64 -13.05
N GLY A 54 -9.09 1.27 -14.19
CA GLY A 54 -8.39 0.72 -15.34
C GLY A 54 -7.50 1.71 -16.10
N LYS A 55 -7.59 3.02 -15.81
CA LYS A 55 -6.76 4.05 -16.44
C LYS A 55 -5.49 4.36 -15.67
N VAL A 56 -5.32 3.80 -14.47
CA VAL A 56 -4.10 3.96 -13.69
C VAL A 56 -2.97 3.14 -14.35
N PRO A 57 -1.75 3.67 -14.52
CA PRO A 57 -0.66 2.98 -15.21
C PRO A 57 -0.24 1.62 -14.62
N SER A 58 -0.56 1.35 -13.36
CA SER A 58 -0.28 0.09 -12.66
C SER A 58 -1.45 -0.89 -12.61
N SER A 59 -2.58 -0.58 -13.26
CA SER A 59 -3.75 -1.45 -13.25
C SER A 59 -3.36 -2.90 -13.61
N PRO A 60 -3.87 -3.93 -12.90
CA PRO A 60 -4.96 -3.92 -11.91
C PRO A 60 -4.51 -3.68 -10.45
N HIS A 61 -3.29 -3.19 -10.22
CA HIS A 61 -2.74 -2.98 -8.88
C HIS A 61 -3.22 -1.64 -8.30
N VAL A 62 -4.50 -1.59 -7.89
CA VAL A 62 -5.14 -0.48 -7.19
C VAL A 62 -5.77 -1.01 -5.90
N GLY A 63 -5.81 -0.23 -4.82
CA GLY A 63 -6.41 -0.68 -3.57
C GLY A 63 -6.68 0.45 -2.57
N ALA A 64 -6.95 0.06 -1.32
CA ALA A 64 -7.02 0.96 -0.17
C ALA A 64 -5.89 0.71 0.84
N VAL A 65 -5.40 1.79 1.46
CA VAL A 65 -4.48 1.74 2.60
C VAL A 65 -5.14 2.29 3.86
N PRO A 66 -4.79 1.76 5.04
CA PRO A 66 -5.22 2.34 6.31
C PRO A 66 -4.78 3.80 6.43
N GLY A 67 -5.66 4.68 6.92
CA GLY A 67 -5.36 6.10 7.13
C GLY A 67 -5.64 7.02 5.95
N ALA A 68 -5.95 6.48 4.78
CA ALA A 68 -6.36 7.22 3.60
C ALA A 68 -7.61 8.08 3.87
N SER A 69 -7.53 9.39 3.63
CA SER A 69 -8.67 10.31 3.66
C SER A 69 -8.82 11.08 2.36
N TRP A 70 -9.88 11.88 2.22
CA TRP A 70 -10.11 12.72 1.05
C TRP A 70 -8.90 13.64 0.78
N ASN A 71 -8.49 13.73 -0.49
CA ASN A 71 -7.36 14.56 -0.94
C ASN A 71 -5.99 14.20 -0.30
N SER A 72 -5.85 12.97 0.21
CA SER A 72 -4.53 12.50 0.68
C SER A 72 -3.62 12.20 -0.54
N PRO A 73 -2.32 12.52 -0.48
CA PRO A 73 -1.40 12.33 -1.59
C PRO A 73 -1.36 10.87 -2.10
N PRO A 74 -1.38 10.65 -3.43
CA PRO A 74 -1.23 9.30 -3.96
C PRO A 74 0.20 8.81 -3.72
N VAL A 75 0.32 7.65 -3.08
CA VAL A 75 1.57 6.94 -2.87
C VAL A 75 1.60 5.69 -3.72
N ARG A 76 2.76 5.43 -4.34
CA ARG A 76 3.07 4.13 -4.93
C ARG A 76 3.66 3.27 -3.84
N LEU A 77 2.90 2.27 -3.37
CA LEU A 77 3.44 1.29 -2.45
C LEU A 77 4.15 0.21 -3.29
N VAL A 78 5.48 0.19 -3.22
CA VAL A 78 6.24 -0.97 -3.71
C VAL A 78 6.18 -2.01 -2.60
N LEU A 79 5.21 -2.93 -2.67
CA LEU A 79 5.20 -4.09 -1.77
C LEU A 79 6.36 -5.01 -2.16
N GLY A 80 7.55 -4.74 -1.62
CA GLY A 80 8.72 -5.59 -1.78
C GLY A 80 8.67 -6.90 -0.97
N ALA A 81 7.53 -7.27 -0.37
CA ALA A 81 7.44 -8.48 0.44
C ALA A 81 6.01 -9.02 0.64
N GLN A 82 5.81 -10.27 0.20
CA GLN A 82 5.03 -11.33 0.88
C GLN A 82 3.49 -11.35 0.77
N ILE A 83 2.93 -10.95 -0.36
CA ILE A 83 1.79 -11.67 -0.93
C ILE A 83 2.17 -12.10 -2.34
N GLN A 84 1.64 -13.24 -2.80
CA GLN A 84 2.02 -13.99 -4.02
C GLN A 84 1.80 -13.27 -5.37
N GLY A 85 2.10 -11.97 -5.47
CA GLY A 85 2.10 -11.21 -6.70
C GLY A 85 2.86 -9.91 -6.48
N GLU A 86 4.08 -9.83 -7.03
CA GLU A 86 4.81 -8.57 -7.14
C GLU A 86 4.00 -7.62 -8.02
N GLY A 87 3.38 -6.62 -7.38
CA GLY A 87 2.55 -5.64 -8.07
C GLY A 87 2.60 -4.30 -7.35
N ASP A 88 3.00 -3.26 -8.06
CA ASP A 88 3.01 -1.88 -7.58
C ASP A 88 1.58 -1.41 -7.29
N LEU A 89 1.15 -1.40 -6.02
CA LEU A 89 -0.19 -0.91 -5.66
C LEU A 89 -0.18 0.61 -5.54
N TYR A 90 -1.03 1.28 -6.32
CA TYR A 90 -1.28 2.72 -6.18
C TYR A 90 -2.37 2.96 -5.15
N HIS A 91 -2.10 3.84 -4.19
CA HIS A 91 -2.94 4.07 -3.02
C HIS A 91 -3.02 5.54 -2.64
N CYS A 92 -4.11 5.95 -1.98
CA CYS A 92 -4.25 7.26 -1.36
C CYS A 92 -3.63 7.22 0.03
N GLY A 93 -2.48 7.85 0.24
CA GLY A 93 -1.82 7.91 1.55
C GLY A 93 -2.08 9.23 2.22
#